data_AF-M7ZH66-F1
#
_entry.id   AF-M7ZH66-F1
#
_cell.length_a   1.000
_cell.length_b   1.000
_cell.length_c   1.000
_cell.angle_alpha   90.00
_cell.angle_beta   90.00
_cell.angle_gamma   90.00
#
_symmetry.space_group_name_H-M   'P 1'
#
loop_
_entity.id
_entity.type
_entity.pdbx_description
1 polymer ?
#
loop_
_entity_poly.entity_id
_entity_poly.type
_entity_poly.pdbx_seq_one_letter_code
_entity_poly.pdbx_strand_id
1 'polypeptide(L)'
;MGFVIDQLGPADRLSVVSFSDGATRLTRLARMSDAGKASAKLAVDSLVVQAGTNIGQGLRVGAQVLVDRRHKNSVASMILLSDGQDSYLGGKRYMDLVPPSFKDAGSRPGPIHTDPQTH
;
A
#
# COMPACT_ATOMS: atom_id res chain seq x y z
N MET A 1 -0.91 -0.67 12.51
CA MET A 1 -1.50 -1.35 11.34
C MET A 1 -2.16 -2.70 11.63
N GLY A 2 -1.86 -3.39 12.75
CA GLY A 2 -2.51 -4.67 13.11
C GLY A 2 -4.05 -4.63 13.15
N PHE A 3 -4.64 -3.53 13.63
CA PHE A 3 -6.09 -3.33 13.67
C PHE A 3 -6.77 -3.45 12.30
N VAL A 4 -6.20 -2.81 11.26
CA VAL A 4 -6.76 -2.88 9.89
C VAL A 4 -6.71 -4.32 9.39
N ILE A 5 -5.62 -5.04 9.63
CA ILE A 5 -5.46 -6.45 9.23
C ILE A 5 -6.50 -7.33 9.93
N ASP A 6 -6.78 -7.07 11.21
CA ASP A 6 -7.76 -7.82 11.99
C ASP A 6 -9.19 -7.63 11.50
N GLN A 7 -9.52 -6.46 10.97
CA GLN A 7 -10.84 -6.16 10.41
C GLN A 7 -11.11 -6.77 9.04
N LEU A 8 -10.09 -7.26 8.32
CA LEU A 8 -10.28 -7.88 7.01
C LEU A 8 -10.97 -9.25 7.13
N GLY A 9 -11.93 -9.50 6.26
CA GLY A 9 -12.63 -10.78 6.17
C GLY A 9 -11.80 -11.84 5.42
N PRO A 10 -12.17 -13.13 5.53
CA PRO A 10 -11.43 -14.24 4.89
C PRO A 10 -11.47 -14.21 3.35
N ALA A 11 -12.41 -13.47 2.76
CA ALA A 11 -12.51 -13.25 1.32
C ALA A 11 -11.61 -12.10 0.84
N ASP A 12 -11.23 -11.19 1.74
CA ASP A 12 -10.37 -10.06 1.42
C ASP A 12 -8.94 -10.51 1.14
N ARG A 13 -8.21 -9.70 0.38
CA ARG A 13 -6.81 -9.95 0.07
C ARG A 13 -5.98 -8.71 0.32
N LEU A 14 -4.83 -8.92 0.93
CA LEU A 14 -3.89 -7.85 1.27
C LEU A 14 -2.50 -8.20 0.71
N SER A 15 -1.79 -7.16 0.32
CA SER A 15 -0.35 -7.19 0.06
C SER A 15 0.27 -5.97 0.72
N VAL A 16 1.45 -6.15 1.32
CA VAL A 16 2.21 -5.09 2.00
C VAL A 16 3.40 -4.72 1.12
N VAL A 17 3.56 -3.43 0.88
CA VAL A 17 4.70 -2.84 0.18
C VAL A 17 5.36 -1.85 1.13
N SER A 18 6.67 -1.99 1.31
CA SER A 18 7.51 -1.03 2.02
C SER A 18 8.18 -0.12 1.01
N PHE A 19 8.36 1.16 1.35
CA PHE A 19 9.13 2.10 0.54
C PHE A 19 9.92 3.06 1.41
N SER A 20 11.09 3.46 0.92
CA SER A 20 12.04 4.41 1.53
C SER A 20 12.81 5.09 0.39
N ASP A 21 14.08 4.77 0.14
CA ASP A 21 14.81 5.15 -1.07
C ASP A 21 14.35 4.36 -2.32
N GLY A 22 13.98 3.10 -2.11
CA GLY A 22 13.35 2.19 -3.06
C GLY A 22 11.99 1.69 -2.59
N ALA A 23 11.47 0.64 -3.23
CA ALA A 23 10.23 -0.01 -2.80
C ALA A 23 10.31 -1.53 -2.96
N THR A 24 9.83 -2.25 -1.95
CA THR A 24 9.84 -3.71 -1.89
C THR A 24 8.49 -4.25 -1.48
N ARG A 25 8.00 -5.24 -2.22
CA ARG A 25 6.80 -6.01 -1.86
C ARG A 25 7.17 -7.04 -0.79
N LEU A 26 6.65 -6.88 0.42
CA LEU A 26 6.90 -7.78 1.54
C LEU A 26 6.01 -9.02 1.53
N THR A 27 4.78 -8.90 1.02
CA THR A 27 3.85 -10.03 0.94
C THR A 27 3.20 -10.15 -0.43
N ARG A 28 2.84 -11.37 -0.82
CA ARG A 28 1.97 -11.57 -1.98
C ARG A 28 0.53 -11.18 -1.64
N LEU A 29 -0.30 -10.91 -2.66
CA LEU A 29 -1.76 -10.77 -2.51
C LEU A 29 -2.34 -12.07 -1.94
N ALA A 30 -2.45 -12.13 -0.62
CA ALA A 30 -2.86 -13.31 0.13
C ALA A 30 -4.26 -13.09 0.71
N ARG A 31 -5.05 -14.16 0.82
CA ARG A 31 -6.34 -14.11 1.51
C ARG A 31 -6.11 -13.85 3.00
N MET A 32 -6.96 -13.05 3.61
CA MET A 32 -6.91 -12.75 5.05
C MET A 32 -7.61 -13.83 5.89
N SER A 33 -7.23 -15.09 5.66
CA SER A 33 -7.42 -16.17 6.64
C SER A 33 -6.52 -15.93 7.85
N ASP A 34 -6.68 -16.71 8.93
CA ASP A 34 -5.87 -16.56 10.15
C ASP A 34 -4.36 -16.59 9.85
N ALA A 35 -3.91 -17.51 9.01
CA ALA A 35 -2.53 -17.59 8.56
C ALA A 35 -2.10 -16.38 7.70
N GLY A 36 -3.00 -15.89 6.85
CA GLY A 36 -2.76 -14.70 6.02
C GLY A 36 -2.65 -13.43 6.86
N LYS A 37 -3.52 -13.26 7.86
CA LYS A 37 -3.47 -12.17 8.84
C LYS A 37 -2.19 -12.24 9.66
N ALA A 38 -1.84 -13.41 10.19
CA ALA A 38 -0.58 -13.60 10.93
C ALA A 38 0.64 -13.22 10.08
N SER A 39 0.68 -13.69 8.83
CA SER A 39 1.78 -13.37 7.89
C SER A 39 1.84 -11.87 7.56
N ALA A 40 0.68 -11.21 7.37
CA ALA A 40 0.62 -9.78 7.11
C ALA A 40 1.07 -8.95 8.32
N LYS A 41 0.70 -9.36 9.54
CA LYS A 41 1.15 -8.73 10.78
C LYS A 41 2.66 -8.84 10.94
N LEU A 42 3.23 -10.05 10.77
CA LEU A 42 4.68 -10.25 10.80
C LEU A 42 5.42 -9.36 9.80
N ALA A 43 4.89 -9.24 8.57
CA ALA A 43 5.50 -8.38 7.56
C ALA A 43 5.48 -6.89 7.99
N VAL A 44 4.37 -6.42 8.57
CA VAL A 44 4.26 -5.05 9.10
C VAL A 44 5.19 -4.84 10.29
N ASP A 45 5.25 -5.80 11.22
CA ASP A 45 6.10 -5.70 12.43
C ASP A 45 7.59 -5.76 12.09
N SER A 46 7.95 -6.31 10.92
CA SER A 46 9.32 -6.32 10.40
C SER A 46 9.75 -5.03 9.69
N LEU A 47 8.86 -4.05 9.53
CA LEU A 47 9.18 -2.78 8.88
C LEU A 47 10.19 -2.00 9.71
N VAL A 48 11.31 -1.64 9.08
CA VAL A 48 12.33 -0.77 9.68
C VAL A 48 12.26 0.59 9.02
N VAL A 49 12.27 1.64 9.84
CA VAL A 49 12.33 3.03 9.35
C VAL A 49 13.68 3.25 8.69
N GLN A 50 13.66 3.71 7.44
CA GLN A 50 14.84 4.05 6.66
C GLN A 50 14.71 5.49 6.19
N ALA A 51 15.85 6.17 6.01
CA ALA A 51 15.86 7.55 5.53
C ALA A 51 15.39 7.66 4.07
N GLY A 52 14.67 8.74 3.76
CA GLY A 52 14.16 9.03 2.41
C GLY A 52 12.75 8.50 2.16
N THR A 53 12.03 9.16 1.25
CA THR A 53 10.62 8.88 0.99
C THR A 53 10.35 8.88 -0.52
N ASN A 54 10.45 7.73 -1.15
CA ASN A 54 10.24 7.53 -2.58
C ASN A 54 8.85 6.94 -2.84
N ILE A 55 7.84 7.78 -2.64
CA ILE A 55 6.43 7.37 -2.80
C ILE A 55 6.17 6.93 -4.24
N GLY A 56 6.85 7.53 -5.22
CA GLY A 56 6.75 7.14 -6.63
C GLY A 56 7.08 5.66 -6.87
N GLN A 57 8.16 5.15 -6.27
CA GLN A 57 8.48 3.72 -6.35
C GLN A 57 7.48 2.87 -5.57
N GLY A 58 7.05 3.32 -4.38
CA GLY A 58 6.03 2.63 -3.59
C GLY A 58 4.72 2.42 -4.37
N LEU A 59 4.22 3.48 -5.00
CA LEU A 59 3.01 3.44 -5.84
C LEU A 59 3.20 2.57 -7.08
N ARG A 60 4.36 2.62 -7.74
CA ARG A 60 4.65 1.77 -8.90
C ARG A 60 4.63 0.29 -8.52
N VAL A 61 5.30 -0.09 -7.43
CA VAL A 61 5.31 -1.48 -6.95
C VAL A 61 3.91 -1.91 -6.50
N GLY A 62 3.20 -1.07 -5.75
CA GLY A 62 1.82 -1.34 -5.35
C GLY A 62 0.88 -1.52 -6.54
N ALA A 63 1.04 -0.71 -7.59
CA ALA A 63 0.24 -0.82 -8.79
C ALA A 63 0.55 -2.11 -9.55
N GLN A 64 1.83 -2.47 -9.65
CA GLN A 64 2.25 -3.73 -10.27
C GLN A 64 1.62 -4.94 -9.56
N VAL A 65 1.54 -4.93 -8.22
CA VAL A 65 0.83 -5.96 -7.45
C VAL A 65 -0.63 -6.10 -7.88
N LEU A 66 -1.31 -4.98 -8.14
CA LEU A 66 -2.71 -4.98 -8.56
C LEU A 66 -2.90 -5.32 -10.05
N VAL A 67 -1.92 -5.02 -10.90
CA VAL A 67 -1.93 -5.41 -12.33
C VAL A 67 -1.70 -6.92 -12.48
N ASP A 68 -0.73 -7.48 -11.76
CA ASP A 68 -0.33 -8.89 -11.84
C ASP A 68 -1.28 -9.83 -11.08
N ARG A 69 -2.36 -9.31 -10.51
CA ARG A 69 -3.31 -10.12 -9.75
C ARG A 69 -3.98 -11.14 -10.67
N ARG A 70 -3.80 -12.42 -10.36
CA ARG A 70 -4.48 -13.52 -11.07
C ARG A 70 -6.02 -13.44 -10.95
N HIS A 71 -6.52 -12.86 -9.87
CA HIS A 71 -7.95 -12.69 -9.63
C HIS A 71 -8.33 -11.22 -9.75
N LYS A 72 -9.15 -10.90 -10.75
CA LYS A 72 -9.73 -9.57 -10.94
C LYS A 72 -10.94 -9.43 -10.01
N ASN A 73 -10.71 -8.95 -8.79
CA ASN A 73 -11.80 -8.57 -7.88
C ASN A 73 -12.49 -7.31 -8.44
N SER A 74 -13.82 -7.22 -8.24
CA SER A 74 -14.64 -6.07 -8.64
C SER A 74 -14.18 -4.76 -8.00
N VAL A 75 -13.57 -4.84 -6.81
CA VAL A 75 -12.99 -3.71 -6.08
C VAL A 75 -11.53 -4.00 -5.76
N ALA A 76 -10.67 -3.02 -6.00
CA ALA A 76 -9.28 -2.99 -5.53
C ALA A 76 -8.92 -1.55 -5.15
N SER A 77 -8.27 -1.40 -4.01
CA SER A 77 -7.81 -0.12 -3.49
C SER A 77 -6.37 -0.24 -3.04
N MET A 78 -5.65 0.89 -3.07
CA MET A 78 -4.34 1.03 -2.46
C MET A 78 -4.45 2.08 -1.36
N ILE A 79 -3.91 1.78 -0.19
CA ILE A 79 -3.81 2.72 0.93
C ILE A 79 -2.33 3.07 1.06
N LEU A 80 -2.03 4.37 0.95
CA LEU A 80 -0.70 4.92 1.15
C LEU A 80 -0.65 5.57 2.53
N LEU A 81 0.36 5.20 3.32
CA LEU A 81 0.67 5.82 4.60
C LEU A 81 2.09 6.39 4.52
N SER A 82 2.20 7.70 4.70
CA SER A 82 3.45 8.45 4.78
C SER A 82 3.23 9.61 5.74
N ASP A 83 4.29 10.01 6.42
CA ASP A 83 4.40 11.22 7.24
C ASP A 83 4.35 12.53 6.44
N GLY A 84 4.26 12.45 5.10
CA GLY A 84 3.93 13.59 4.23
C GLY A 84 5.13 14.37 3.69
N GLN A 85 6.36 13.96 4.01
CA GLN A 85 7.58 14.55 3.46
C GLN A 85 8.07 13.74 2.26
N ASP A 86 7.52 14.03 1.08
CA ASP A 86 8.06 13.47 -0.16
C ASP A 86 9.15 14.39 -0.74
N SER A 87 10.40 13.96 -0.60
CA SER A 87 11.57 14.69 -1.11
C SER A 87 11.79 14.52 -2.63
N TYR A 88 10.98 13.71 -3.32
CA TYR A 88 11.21 13.26 -4.70
C TYR A 88 10.08 13.61 -5.69
N LEU A 89 8.92 14.10 -5.24
CA LEU A 89 7.77 14.30 -6.14
C LEU A 89 7.81 15.50 -7.06
N GLY A 90 8.66 16.51 -6.80
CA GLY A 90 8.84 17.64 -7.72
C GLY A 90 7.53 18.29 -8.23
N GLY A 91 6.47 18.30 -7.42
CA GLY A 91 5.16 18.86 -7.78
C GLY A 91 4.18 17.92 -8.53
N LYS A 92 4.49 16.64 -8.75
CA LYS A 92 3.57 15.68 -9.37
C LYS A 92 2.48 15.22 -8.40
N ARG A 93 1.24 15.10 -8.86
CA ARG A 93 0.15 14.55 -8.05
C ARG A 93 0.35 13.04 -7.93
N TYR A 94 0.08 12.47 -6.75
CA TYR A 94 0.17 11.01 -6.52
C TYR A 94 -0.61 10.18 -7.57
N MET A 95 -1.71 10.75 -8.07
CA MET A 95 -2.55 10.14 -9.12
C MET A 95 -1.86 10.01 -10.48
N ASP A 96 -0.79 10.76 -10.72
CA ASP A 96 -0.01 10.67 -11.96
C ASP A 96 0.98 9.50 -11.96
N LEU A 97 1.24 8.93 -10.78
CA LEU A 97 2.21 7.85 -10.59
C LEU A 97 1.59 6.46 -10.61
N VAL A 98 0.25 6.38 -10.58
CA VAL A 98 -0.49 5.14 -10.72
C VAL A 98 -0.92 4.93 -12.18
N PRO A 99 -0.94 3.67 -12.68
CA PRO A 99 -1.39 3.37 -14.03
C PRO A 99 -2.79 3.90 -14.32
N PRO A 100 -3.10 4.28 -15.58
CA PRO A 100 -4.40 4.84 -15.98
C PRO A 100 -5.61 4.00 -15.56
N SER A 101 -5.46 2.67 -15.53
CA SER A 101 -6.50 1.73 -15.09
C SER A 101 -6.96 1.92 -13.63
N PHE A 102 -6.21 2.67 -12.82
CA PHE A 102 -6.58 3.04 -11.46
C PHE A 102 -7.05 4.50 -11.34
N LYS A 103 -7.01 5.28 -12.42
CA LYS A 103 -7.47 6.68 -12.46
C LYS A 103 -8.99 6.77 -12.64
N ASP A 104 -9.57 5.84 -13.40
CA ASP A 104 -11.00 5.80 -13.75
C ASP A 104 -11.84 4.87 -12.86
N ALA A 105 -11.23 4.22 -11.87
CA ALA A 105 -11.99 3.43 -10.93
C ALA A 105 -12.75 4.39 -10.00
N GLY A 106 -14.08 4.39 -10.06
CA GLY A 106 -14.96 4.90 -9.00
C GLY A 106 -14.74 4.26 -7.61
N SER A 107 -13.64 3.55 -7.43
CA SER A 107 -13.02 3.19 -6.17
C SER A 107 -12.33 4.43 -5.62
N ARG A 108 -13.07 5.22 -4.82
CA ARG A 108 -12.49 6.28 -3.98
C ARG A 108 -11.16 5.75 -3.39
N PRO A 109 -10.02 6.44 -3.55
CA PRO A 109 -8.85 6.11 -2.77
C PRO A 109 -9.28 6.10 -1.30
N GLY A 110 -8.98 5.01 -0.58
CA GLY A 110 -9.30 4.90 0.84
C GLY A 110 -8.67 6.09 1.60
N PRO A 111 -9.17 6.40 2.82
CA PRO A 111 -8.70 7.56 3.59
C PRO A 111 -7.17 7.58 3.65
N ILE A 112 -6.57 8.64 3.11
CA ILE A 112 -5.15 8.93 3.28
C ILE A 112 -5.01 9.41 4.71
N HIS A 113 -4.59 8.53 5.61
CA HIS A 113 -4.29 8.90 6.99
C HIS A 113 -2.87 9.44 7.02
N THR A 114 -2.74 10.75 6.94
CA THR A 114 -1.55 11.50 7.33
C THR A 114 -1.58 11.61 8.86
N ASP A 115 -0.61 11.02 9.55
CA ASP A 115 -0.42 11.28 10.99
C ASP A 115 0.62 12.40 11.12
N PRO A 116 0.24 13.64 11.43
CA PRO A 116 1.19 14.70 11.72
C PRO A 116 1.66 14.51 13.15
N GLN A 117 2.66 13.65 13.39
CA GLN A 117 3.37 13.72 14.66
C GLN A 117 4.23 14.98 14.67
N THR A 118 3.70 16.00 15.36
CA THR A 118 4.44 17.18 15.78
C THR A 118 4.79 17.01 17.25
N HIS A 119 6.09 17.09 17.54
CA HIS A 119 6.78 17.18 18.84
C HIS A 119 7.04 15.90 19.66
#